data_AF-A0A2P9GHZ0-F1
#
_entry.id   AF-A0A2P9GHZ0-F1
#
_cell.length_a   1.000
_cell.length_b   1.000
_cell.length_c   1.000
_cell.angle_alpha   90.00
_cell.angle_beta   90.00
_cell.angle_gamma   90.00
#
_symmetry.space_group_name_H-M   'P 1'
#
loop_
_entity.id
_entity.type
_entity.pdbx_description
1 polymer ?
#
loop_
_entity_poly.entity_id
_entity_poly.type
_entity_poly.pdbx_seq_one_letter_code
_entity_poly.pdbx_strand_id
1 'polypeptide(L)'
;MFISEDLDPEELKNEANIKWKEGNMEEANLIWRQALKECIKYSMRGIPTNKNRDMQISLRLNLSLYHYKKKEYADCINQCNIIIDNLLNLDEMLEYYNMGDDKGDHKTDDIGDDKGDNKGDDKGDNKSYDKGDNISENEKDKSNDNLLEKKYIIKKDILIKIFLRRASSFLCLQEFNKCNEDLGIIKQLENHDAEAATLEKKMIIEKKDYERKQKELYKKMCNSK
;
A
#
# COMPACT_ATOMS: atom_id res chain seq x y z
N MET A 1 27.44 27.40 -17.44
CA MET A 1 26.48 26.32 -17.70
C MET A 1 26.73 25.26 -16.63
N PHE A 2 25.96 25.28 -15.55
CA PHE A 2 26.11 24.24 -14.50
C PHE A 2 25.42 22.99 -15.03
N ILE A 3 26.20 22.03 -15.51
CA ILE A 3 25.74 20.65 -15.62
C ILE A 3 25.66 20.21 -14.16
N SER A 4 24.48 20.31 -13.54
CA SER A 4 24.26 19.63 -12.27
C SER A 4 24.52 18.16 -12.54
N GLU A 5 25.51 17.56 -11.86
CA GLU A 5 25.73 16.12 -11.93
C GLU A 5 24.40 15.43 -11.64
N ASP A 6 23.94 14.61 -12.58
CA ASP A 6 22.74 13.83 -12.36
C ASP A 6 23.05 12.83 -11.24
N LEU A 7 22.28 12.89 -10.15
CA LEU A 7 22.46 11.99 -9.02
C LEU A 7 21.75 10.67 -9.30
N ASP A 8 22.37 9.55 -8.89
CA ASP A 8 21.77 8.23 -9.03
C ASP A 8 20.57 8.07 -8.07
N PRO A 9 19.34 7.86 -8.58
CA PRO A 9 18.17 7.66 -7.72
C PRO A 9 18.25 6.41 -6.84
N GLU A 10 19.00 5.37 -7.24
CA GLU A 10 19.16 4.15 -6.45
C GLU A 10 20.00 4.43 -5.19
N GLU A 11 21.10 5.17 -5.35
CA GLU A 11 21.97 5.59 -4.23
C GLU A 11 21.20 6.47 -3.25
N LEU A 12 20.47 7.47 -3.76
CA LEU A 12 19.63 8.35 -2.95
C LEU A 12 18.53 7.56 -2.21
N LYS A 13 17.86 6.61 -2.86
CA LYS A 13 16.86 5.77 -2.19
C LYS A 13 17.48 4.97 -1.04
N ASN A 14 18.67 4.40 -1.25
CA ASN A 14 19.37 3.61 -0.25
C ASN A 14 19.79 4.47 0.95
N GLU A 15 20.32 5.67 0.70
CA GLU A 15 20.65 6.64 1.75
C GLU A 15 19.40 7.02 2.56
N ALA A 16 18.32 7.38 1.90
CA ALA A 16 17.05 7.70 2.55
C ALA A 16 16.51 6.54 3.39
N ASN A 17 16.63 5.30 2.91
CA ASN A 17 16.22 4.11 3.65
C ASN A 17 17.07 3.88 4.91
N ILE A 18 18.36 4.23 4.90
CA ILE A 18 19.23 4.21 6.09
C ILE A 18 18.73 5.26 7.08
N LYS A 19 18.53 6.51 6.64
CA LYS A 19 18.01 7.59 7.49
C LYS A 19 16.66 7.24 8.11
N TRP A 20 15.77 6.61 7.34
CA TRP A 20 14.49 6.14 7.84
C TRP A 20 14.64 5.13 8.98
N LYS A 21 15.53 4.14 8.82
CA LYS A 21 15.81 3.12 9.84
C LYS A 21 16.44 3.70 11.11
N GLU A 22 17.20 4.79 10.98
CA GLU A 22 17.74 5.55 12.11
C GLU A 22 16.69 6.42 12.83
N GLY A 23 15.47 6.50 12.30
CA GLY A 23 14.39 7.35 12.84
C GLY A 23 14.42 8.80 12.31
N ASN A 24 15.35 9.12 11.42
CA ASN A 24 15.50 10.45 10.80
C ASN A 24 14.48 10.63 9.65
N MET A 25 13.18 10.58 9.98
CA MET A 25 12.08 10.53 9.00
C MET A 25 12.04 11.76 8.06
N GLU A 26 12.36 12.96 8.58
CA GLU A 26 12.33 14.19 7.77
C GLU A 26 13.45 14.22 6.73
N GLU A 27 14.66 13.80 7.12
CA GLU A 27 15.80 13.70 6.22
C GLU A 27 15.58 12.62 5.15
N ALA A 28 15.05 11.46 5.57
CA ALA A 28 14.67 10.40 4.64
C ALA A 28 13.65 10.88 3.59
N ASN A 29 12.62 11.62 4.01
CA ASN A 29 11.63 12.19 3.08
C ASN A 29 12.25 13.20 2.10
N LEU A 30 13.16 14.06 2.56
CA LEU A 30 13.85 15.00 1.68
C LEU A 30 14.63 14.26 0.59
N ILE A 31 15.39 13.23 0.97
CA ILE A 31 16.22 12.45 0.05
C ILE A 31 15.34 11.61 -0.90
N TRP A 32 14.26 10.97 -0.42
CA TRP A 32 13.31 10.26 -1.29
C TRP A 32 12.65 11.18 -2.33
N ARG A 33 12.30 12.41 -1.94
CA ARG A 33 11.75 13.42 -2.88
C ARG A 33 12.78 13.81 -3.93
N GLN A 34 14.04 13.94 -3.55
CA GLN A 34 15.14 14.21 -4.47
C GLN A 34 15.34 13.04 -5.44
N ALA A 35 15.40 11.81 -4.95
CA ALA A 35 15.48 10.60 -5.77
C ALA A 35 14.33 10.53 -6.80
N LEU A 36 13.10 10.80 -6.36
CA LEU A 36 11.93 10.78 -7.25
C LEU A 36 12.02 11.85 -8.34
N LYS A 37 12.52 13.05 -8.00
CA LYS A 37 12.74 14.12 -8.98
C LYS A 37 13.76 13.71 -10.04
N GLU A 38 14.85 13.07 -9.65
CA GLU A 38 15.85 12.55 -10.60
C GLU A 38 15.27 11.42 -11.47
N CYS A 39 14.52 10.47 -10.90
CA CYS A 39 13.79 9.45 -11.69
C CYS A 39 12.88 10.06 -12.77
N ILE A 40 12.10 11.09 -12.40
CA ILE A 40 11.21 11.76 -13.35
C ILE A 40 12.03 12.46 -14.45
N LYS A 41 13.14 13.12 -14.11
CA LYS A 41 14.04 13.72 -15.12
C LYS A 41 14.59 12.68 -16.08
N TYR A 42 15.06 11.54 -15.59
CA TYR A 42 15.52 10.44 -16.46
C TYR A 42 14.41 9.95 -17.40
N SER A 43 13.18 9.81 -16.87
CA SER A 43 12.00 9.45 -17.66
C SER A 43 11.74 10.42 -18.81
N MET A 44 11.94 11.72 -18.59
CA MET A 44 11.70 12.76 -19.59
C MET A 44 12.79 12.82 -20.67
N ARG A 45 13.98 12.26 -20.43
CA ARG A 45 15.13 12.31 -21.35
C ARG A 45 15.22 11.10 -22.30
N GLY A 46 14.37 10.07 -22.15
CA GLY A 46 14.40 8.84 -22.95
C GLY A 46 13.11 8.02 -22.88
N ILE A 47 13.13 6.80 -23.44
CA ILE A 47 11.97 5.88 -23.38
C ILE A 47 11.81 5.38 -21.93
N PRO A 48 10.63 5.50 -21.31
CA PRO A 48 10.39 4.99 -19.97
C PRO A 48 10.75 3.49 -19.85
N THR A 49 11.64 3.15 -18.92
CA THR A 49 12.04 1.75 -18.66
C THR A 49 11.25 1.16 -17.50
N ASN A 50 11.11 -0.18 -17.48
CA ASN A 50 10.49 -0.89 -16.35
C ASN A 50 11.22 -0.60 -15.04
N LYS A 51 12.56 -0.63 -15.03
CA LYS A 51 13.38 -0.30 -13.85
C LYS A 51 13.06 1.07 -13.28
N ASN A 52 12.92 2.08 -14.14
CA ASN A 52 12.61 3.43 -13.69
C ASN A 52 11.16 3.57 -13.22
N ARG A 53 10.21 2.82 -13.81
CA ARG A 53 8.83 2.73 -13.30
C ARG A 53 8.80 2.09 -11.91
N ASP A 54 9.47 0.96 -11.73
CA ASP A 54 9.53 0.23 -10.45
C ASP A 54 10.18 1.09 -9.36
N MET A 55 11.22 1.85 -9.72
CA MET A 55 11.83 2.82 -8.83
C MET A 55 10.84 3.92 -8.41
N GLN A 56 10.08 4.49 -9.35
CA GLN A 56 9.07 5.50 -9.03
C GLN A 56 7.98 4.95 -8.10
N ILE A 57 7.51 3.72 -8.32
CA ILE A 57 6.54 3.06 -7.46
C ILE A 57 7.12 2.88 -6.05
N SER A 58 8.34 2.36 -5.95
CA SER A 58 9.04 2.16 -4.67
C SER A 58 9.21 3.48 -3.89
N LEU A 59 9.64 4.55 -4.56
CA LEU A 59 9.79 5.86 -3.94
C LEU A 59 8.45 6.44 -3.48
N ARG A 60 7.39 6.31 -4.28
CA ARG A 60 6.05 6.78 -3.90
C ARG A 60 5.43 5.97 -2.75
N LEU A 61 5.74 4.67 -2.67
CA LEU A 61 5.41 3.85 -1.51
C LEU A 61 6.13 4.35 -0.26
N ASN A 62 7.40 4.71 -0.33
CA ASN A 62 8.09 5.27 0.82
C ASN A 62 7.51 6.64 1.24
N LEU A 63 7.20 7.50 0.28
CA LEU A 63 6.59 8.81 0.55
C LEU A 63 5.20 8.70 1.15
N SER A 64 4.34 7.79 0.65
CA SER A 64 3.03 7.54 1.27
C SER A 64 3.16 7.03 2.70
N LEU A 65 4.16 6.18 2.99
CA LEU A 65 4.43 5.72 4.36
C LEU A 65 4.83 6.87 5.27
N TYR A 66 5.72 7.76 4.81
CA TYR A 66 6.11 8.96 5.56
C TYR A 66 4.88 9.81 5.90
N HIS A 67 4.07 10.17 4.90
CA HIS A 67 2.88 11.00 5.11
C HIS A 67 1.87 10.33 6.04
N TYR A 68 1.69 9.01 5.92
CA TYR A 68 0.85 8.25 6.83
C TYR A 68 1.35 8.33 8.29
N LYS A 69 2.65 8.11 8.54
CA LYS A 69 3.24 8.25 9.90
C LYS A 69 3.11 9.68 10.44
N LYS A 70 3.18 10.69 9.58
CA LYS A 70 2.98 12.12 9.92
C LYS A 70 1.52 12.52 10.11
N LYS A 71 0.56 11.62 9.84
CA LYS A 71 -0.89 11.89 9.83
C LYS A 71 -1.31 12.91 8.76
N GLU A 72 -0.51 13.04 7.72
CA GLU A 72 -0.77 13.85 6.52
C GLU A 72 -1.56 13.00 5.51
N TYR A 73 -2.78 12.62 5.90
CA TYR A 73 -3.55 11.59 5.19
C TYR A 73 -3.89 11.96 3.74
N ALA A 74 -4.12 13.25 3.46
CA ALA A 74 -4.37 13.72 2.10
C ALA A 74 -3.15 13.51 1.19
N ASP A 75 -1.95 13.83 1.67
CA ASP A 75 -0.71 13.62 0.90
C ASP A 75 -0.37 12.13 0.75
N CYS A 76 -0.66 11.32 1.77
CA CYS A 76 -0.58 9.86 1.68
C CYS A 76 -1.47 9.32 0.56
N ILE A 77 -2.75 9.71 0.54
CA ILE A 77 -3.72 9.33 -0.50
C ILE A 77 -3.23 9.77 -1.88
N ASN A 78 -2.71 11.00 -2.00
CA ASN A 78 -2.19 11.52 -3.27
C ASN A 78 -1.04 10.66 -3.81
N GLN A 79 -0.10 10.23 -2.96
CA GLN A 79 0.98 9.34 -3.40
C GLN A 79 0.44 7.98 -3.86
N CYS A 80 -0.52 7.39 -3.14
CA CYS A 80 -1.16 6.14 -3.56
C CYS A 80 -1.92 6.29 -4.89
N ASN A 81 -2.68 7.38 -5.07
CA ASN A 81 -3.41 7.66 -6.31
C ASN A 81 -2.47 7.77 -7.50
N ILE A 82 -1.35 8.49 -7.36
CA ILE A 82 -0.39 8.60 -8.48
C ILE A 82 0.17 7.23 -8.86
N ILE A 83 0.36 6.30 -7.92
CA ILE A 83 0.77 4.93 -8.28
C ILE A 83 -0.35 4.23 -9.07
N ILE A 84 -1.57 4.27 -8.55
CA ILE A 84 -2.74 3.59 -9.13
C ILE A 84 -3.08 4.15 -10.52
N ASP A 85 -3.10 5.46 -10.69
CA ASP A 85 -3.41 6.12 -11.97
C ASP A 85 -2.39 5.81 -13.06
N ASN A 86 -1.15 5.45 -12.67
CA ASN A 86 -0.09 5.03 -13.59
C ASN A 86 -0.08 3.52 -13.88
N LEU A 87 -0.93 2.73 -13.19
CA LEU A 87 -1.17 1.33 -13.55
C LEU A 87 -2.03 1.28 -14.81
N LEU A 88 -1.51 0.64 -15.86
CA LEU A 88 -2.29 0.42 -17.06
C LEU A 88 -3.31 -0.69 -16.77
N ASN A 89 -4.58 -0.29 -16.73
CA ASN A 89 -5.75 -1.15 -16.60
C ASN A 89 -5.77 -1.99 -15.30
N LEU A 90 -6.10 -1.33 -14.19
CA LEU A 90 -6.27 -1.96 -12.87
C LEU A 90 -7.25 -3.15 -12.94
N ASP A 91 -8.34 -3.01 -13.69
CA ASP A 91 -9.35 -4.06 -13.81
C ASP A 91 -8.78 -5.34 -14.46
N GLU A 92 -8.01 -5.21 -15.56
CA GLU A 92 -7.28 -6.35 -16.16
C GLU A 92 -6.33 -7.01 -15.15
N MET A 93 -5.66 -6.22 -14.29
CA MET A 93 -4.77 -6.77 -13.26
C MET A 93 -5.51 -7.52 -12.16
N LEU A 94 -6.66 -6.99 -11.71
CA LEU A 94 -7.50 -7.66 -10.72
C LEU A 94 -8.04 -8.99 -11.28
N GLU A 95 -8.47 -9.01 -12.53
CA GLU A 95 -8.88 -10.23 -13.23
C GLU A 95 -7.74 -11.25 -13.33
N TYR A 96 -6.53 -10.81 -13.71
CA TYR A 96 -5.35 -11.68 -13.78
C TYR A 96 -5.07 -12.41 -12.46
N TYR A 97 -5.13 -11.68 -11.33
CA TYR A 97 -4.92 -12.30 -10.02
C TYR A 97 -6.05 -13.21 -9.58
N ASN A 98 -7.30 -12.91 -9.96
CA ASN A 98 -8.45 -13.78 -9.69
C ASN A 98 -8.38 -15.11 -10.47
N MET A 99 -7.92 -15.11 -11.73
CA MET A 99 -7.82 -16.33 -12.55
C MET A 99 -6.66 -17.25 -12.14
N GLY A 100 -5.64 -16.72 -11.45
CA GLY A 100 -4.47 -17.49 -11.02
C GLY A 100 -4.73 -18.43 -9.84
N ASP A 101 -5.71 -18.11 -8.99
CA ASP A 101 -6.05 -18.89 -7.80
C ASP A 101 -6.99 -20.09 -8.11
N ASP A 102 -7.49 -20.22 -9.35
CA ASP A 102 -8.47 -21.25 -9.76
C ASP A 102 -7.84 -22.52 -10.36
N LYS A 103 -6.51 -22.65 -10.35
CA LYS A 103 -5.80 -23.87 -10.77
C LYS A 103 -5.21 -24.65 -9.59
N GLY A 104 -6.12 -25.35 -8.92
CA GLY A 104 -5.87 -26.67 -8.37
C GLY A 104 -5.34 -26.72 -6.94
N ASP A 105 -6.25 -26.91 -6.00
CA ASP A 105 -5.99 -27.83 -4.89
C ASP A 105 -7.20 -28.73 -4.65
N HIS A 106 -7.24 -29.82 -5.42
CA HIS A 106 -8.12 -30.94 -5.14
C HIS A 106 -7.39 -31.89 -4.19
N LYS A 107 -7.75 -31.79 -2.91
CA LYS A 107 -7.82 -32.82 -1.86
C LYS A 107 -6.59 -33.68 -1.57
N THR A 108 -6.25 -33.74 -0.28
CA THR A 108 -6.44 -34.99 0.48
C THR A 108 -6.99 -34.67 1.86
N ASP A 109 -8.16 -35.23 2.15
CA ASP A 109 -8.70 -35.45 3.48
C ASP A 109 -7.70 -36.28 4.29
N ASP A 110 -7.35 -35.86 5.51
CA ASP A 110 -7.08 -36.83 6.58
C ASP A 110 -7.49 -36.26 7.93
N ILE A 111 -8.31 -37.06 8.61
CA ILE A 111 -8.95 -36.80 9.89
C ILE A 111 -7.97 -37.20 11.00
N GLY A 112 -7.81 -36.34 12.00
CA GLY A 112 -7.12 -36.68 13.24
C GLY A 112 -7.51 -35.74 14.38
N ASP A 113 -8.49 -36.19 15.17
CA ASP A 113 -8.91 -35.60 16.44
C ASP A 113 -7.72 -35.38 17.39
N ASP A 114 -7.67 -34.22 18.08
CA ASP A 114 -7.48 -34.24 19.54
C ASP A 114 -7.99 -32.94 20.21
N LYS A 115 -8.59 -33.13 21.38
CA LYS A 115 -9.20 -32.13 22.25
C LYS A 115 -8.14 -31.40 23.07
N GLY A 116 -8.37 -30.13 23.39
CA GLY A 116 -7.61 -29.44 24.42
C GLY A 116 -8.16 -28.06 24.76
N ASP A 117 -8.76 -27.96 25.93
CA ASP A 117 -9.43 -26.78 26.49
C ASP A 117 -8.53 -25.58 26.85
N ASN A 118 -9.23 -24.44 26.99
CA ASN A 118 -9.05 -23.35 27.97
C ASN A 118 -8.26 -22.06 27.63
N LYS A 119 -9.05 -20.97 27.71
CA LYS A 119 -8.87 -19.68 28.41
C LYS A 119 -7.69 -18.77 28.05
N GLY A 120 -8.09 -17.62 27.46
CA GLY A 120 -7.98 -16.30 28.10
C GLY A 120 -6.58 -15.70 28.25
N ASP A 121 -6.29 -14.68 27.45
CA ASP A 121 -6.10 -13.30 27.96
C ASP A 121 -5.87 -12.35 26.78
N ASP A 122 -6.84 -11.47 26.57
CA ASP A 122 -6.83 -10.42 25.55
C ASP A 122 -6.05 -9.22 26.12
N LYS A 123 -4.77 -9.14 25.76
CA LYS A 123 -3.97 -7.91 25.88
C LYS A 123 -3.48 -7.53 24.50
N GLY A 124 -4.17 -6.54 23.93
CA GLY A 124 -3.78 -5.89 22.70
C GLY A 124 -2.43 -5.22 22.84
N ASP A 125 -1.52 -5.59 21.94
CA ASP A 125 -0.34 -4.81 21.63
C ASP A 125 -0.29 -4.64 20.10
N ASN A 126 -0.52 -3.40 19.66
CA ASN A 126 -0.28 -2.93 18.30
C ASN A 126 1.21 -3.10 17.96
N LYS A 127 1.58 -4.21 17.32
CA LYS A 127 2.90 -4.35 16.69
C LYS A 127 2.85 -3.80 15.27
N SER A 128 3.17 -2.53 15.14
CA SER A 128 3.58 -1.89 13.89
C SER A 128 4.93 -2.48 13.48
N TYR A 129 4.97 -3.34 12.48
CA TYR A 129 6.22 -3.82 11.90
C TYR A 129 6.80 -2.74 10.97
N ASP A 130 7.80 -2.03 11.49
CA ASP A 130 8.73 -1.21 10.71
C ASP A 130 9.61 -2.15 9.88
N LYS A 131 9.28 -2.33 8.60
CA LYS A 131 10.17 -2.95 7.63
C LYS A 131 10.28 -2.02 6.43
N GLY A 132 11.34 -1.19 6.43
CA GLY A 132 11.77 -0.51 5.22
C GLY A 132 12.12 -1.55 4.18
N ASP A 133 11.37 -1.56 3.06
CA ASP A 133 11.46 -2.58 2.04
C ASP A 133 12.79 -2.44 1.27
N ASN A 134 13.70 -3.39 1.51
CA ASN A 134 14.76 -3.74 0.57
C ASN A 134 14.15 -4.72 -0.43
N ILE A 135 13.94 -4.29 -1.67
CA ILE A 135 13.71 -5.21 -2.79
C ILE A 135 15.06 -5.89 -3.06
N SER A 136 15.24 -7.13 -2.62
CA SER A 136 16.43 -7.91 -2.98
C SER A 136 16.30 -8.40 -4.42
N GLU A 137 17.17 -7.91 -5.30
CA GLU A 137 17.38 -8.45 -6.63
C GLU A 137 18.09 -9.80 -6.53
N ASN A 138 17.44 -10.86 -7.00
CA ASN A 138 18.11 -12.06 -7.46
C ASN A 138 17.20 -12.72 -8.48
N GLU A 139 17.52 -12.59 -9.77
CA GLU A 139 17.33 -13.68 -10.72
C GLU A 139 18.10 -13.39 -12.02
N LYS A 140 19.05 -14.28 -12.29
CA LYS A 140 19.83 -14.32 -13.52
C LYS A 140 18.92 -14.78 -14.66
N ASP A 141 18.96 -14.03 -15.75
CA ASP A 141 18.38 -14.35 -17.05
C ASP A 141 18.65 -15.80 -17.48
N LYS A 142 17.56 -16.51 -17.83
CA LYS A 142 17.54 -17.45 -18.96
C LYS A 142 16.20 -17.36 -19.69
N SER A 143 16.29 -16.82 -20.91
CA SER A 143 15.40 -16.91 -22.08
C SER A 143 14.13 -17.77 -21.99
N ASN A 144 12.98 -17.16 -22.30
CA ASN A 144 12.15 -17.64 -23.40
C ASN A 144 11.25 -16.52 -23.93
N ASP A 145 11.22 -16.38 -25.26
CA ASP A 145 10.40 -15.44 -26.00
C ASP A 145 8.90 -15.71 -25.76
N ASN A 146 8.26 -14.83 -24.99
CA ASN A 146 6.84 -14.51 -25.09
C ASN A 146 6.70 -13.00 -24.88
N LEU A 147 7.00 -12.25 -25.95
CA LEU A 147 7.19 -10.80 -25.98
C LEU A 147 5.90 -9.97 -25.74
N LEU A 148 4.77 -10.63 -25.42
CA LEU A 148 3.48 -10.02 -25.11
C LEU A 148 3.03 -10.20 -23.63
N GLU A 149 3.77 -10.97 -22.82
CA GLU A 149 3.29 -11.52 -21.53
C GLU A 149 3.89 -10.87 -20.26
N LYS A 150 4.68 -9.80 -20.38
CA LYS A 150 5.18 -9.01 -19.22
C LYS A 150 4.61 -7.59 -19.18
N LYS A 151 3.31 -7.45 -19.47
CA LYS A 151 2.59 -6.17 -19.43
C LYS A 151 2.38 -5.74 -17.98
N TYR A 152 3.33 -4.97 -17.45
CA TYR A 152 3.15 -4.08 -16.29
C TYR A 152 2.51 -4.68 -15.02
N ILE A 153 2.97 -5.85 -14.59
CA ILE A 153 2.43 -6.51 -13.41
C ILE A 153 3.19 -6.03 -12.17
N ILE A 154 2.64 -5.05 -11.43
CA ILE A 154 3.00 -4.82 -10.02
C ILE A 154 2.61 -6.07 -9.23
N LYS A 155 3.51 -6.54 -8.35
CA LYS A 155 3.23 -7.69 -7.48
C LYS A 155 1.99 -7.48 -6.61
N LYS A 156 1.20 -8.54 -6.41
CA LYS A 156 -0.03 -8.56 -5.60
C LYS A 156 0.16 -7.98 -4.19
N ASP A 157 1.25 -8.32 -3.51
CA ASP A 157 1.59 -7.81 -2.16
C ASP A 157 1.78 -6.29 -2.14
N ILE A 158 2.42 -5.74 -3.16
CA ILE A 158 2.61 -4.29 -3.31
C ILE A 158 1.24 -3.62 -3.55
N LEU A 159 0.39 -4.21 -4.38
CA LEU A 159 -0.94 -3.67 -4.67
C LEU A 159 -1.81 -3.63 -3.41
N ILE A 160 -1.83 -4.72 -2.62
CA ILE A 160 -2.50 -4.79 -1.32
C ILE A 160 -1.97 -3.71 -0.38
N LYS A 161 -0.64 -3.54 -0.27
CA LYS A 161 -0.03 -2.47 0.56
C LYS A 161 -0.51 -1.07 0.16
N ILE A 162 -0.63 -0.77 -1.14
CA ILE A 162 -1.09 0.53 -1.63
C ILE A 162 -2.54 0.78 -1.18
N PHE A 163 -3.43 -0.18 -1.43
CA PHE A 163 -4.84 -0.06 -1.07
C PHE A 163 -5.05 -0.05 0.44
N LEU A 164 -4.33 -0.86 1.22
CA LEU A 164 -4.42 -0.87 2.69
C LEU A 164 -4.06 0.50 3.27
N ARG A 165 -2.97 1.09 2.77
CA ARG A 165 -2.51 2.40 3.22
C ARG A 165 -3.48 3.52 2.84
N ARG A 166 -4.05 3.44 1.63
CA ARG A 166 -5.05 4.40 1.15
C ARG A 166 -6.37 4.28 1.92
N ALA A 167 -6.90 3.06 2.11
CA ALA A 167 -8.07 2.77 2.94
C ALA A 167 -7.91 3.28 4.37
N SER A 168 -6.76 3.00 4.99
CA SER A 168 -6.45 3.47 6.35
C SER A 168 -6.47 4.99 6.44
N SER A 169 -5.96 5.67 5.41
CA SER A 169 -5.97 7.14 5.34
C SER A 169 -7.38 7.69 5.15
N PHE A 170 -8.21 7.07 4.29
CA PHE A 170 -9.62 7.44 4.15
C PHE A 170 -10.41 7.25 5.45
N LEU A 171 -10.16 6.16 6.19
CA LEU A 171 -10.77 5.96 7.50
C LEU A 171 -10.42 7.10 8.46
N CYS A 172 -9.14 7.49 8.54
CA CYS A 172 -8.73 8.60 9.40
C CYS A 172 -9.37 9.94 9.03
N LEU A 173 -9.75 10.12 7.75
CA LEU A 173 -10.50 11.28 7.26
C LEU A 173 -12.02 11.12 7.36
N GLN A 174 -12.52 10.01 7.93
CA GLN A 174 -13.94 9.67 8.03
C GLN A 174 -14.63 9.54 6.65
N GLU A 175 -13.86 9.26 5.60
CA GLU A 175 -14.36 8.96 4.26
C GLU A 175 -14.69 7.47 4.12
N PHE A 176 -15.71 7.03 4.87
CA PHE A 176 -16.07 5.62 5.01
C PHE A 176 -16.38 4.90 3.68
N ASN A 177 -16.99 5.59 2.72
CA ASN A 177 -17.34 4.99 1.43
C ASN A 177 -16.08 4.62 0.64
N LYS A 178 -15.11 5.54 0.53
CA LYS A 178 -13.85 5.30 -0.18
C LYS A 178 -12.97 4.27 0.54
N CYS A 179 -12.97 4.28 1.87
CA CYS A 179 -12.32 3.24 2.66
C CYS A 179 -12.90 1.85 2.32
N ASN A 180 -14.22 1.74 2.23
CA ASN A 180 -14.90 0.49 1.91
C ASN A 180 -14.66 0.03 0.46
N GLU A 181 -14.55 0.96 -0.49
CA GLU A 181 -14.16 0.66 -1.88
C GLU A 181 -12.77 0.02 -1.93
N ASP A 182 -11.78 0.62 -1.26
CA ASP A 182 -10.41 0.07 -1.20
C ASP A 182 -10.36 -1.31 -0.51
N LEU A 183 -11.12 -1.49 0.57
CA LEU A 183 -11.26 -2.79 1.25
C LEU A 183 -11.90 -3.84 0.33
N GLY A 184 -12.85 -3.44 -0.52
CA GLY A 184 -13.45 -4.31 -1.54
C GLY A 184 -12.42 -4.81 -2.55
N ILE A 185 -11.54 -3.92 -3.02
CA ILE A 185 -10.44 -4.28 -3.94
C ILE A 185 -9.46 -5.24 -3.25
N ILE A 186 -9.09 -4.98 -2.00
CA ILE A 186 -8.19 -5.88 -1.26
C ILE A 186 -8.81 -7.27 -1.11
N LYS A 187 -10.11 -7.39 -0.83
CA LYS A 187 -10.78 -8.70 -0.75
C LYS A 187 -10.77 -9.44 -2.08
N GLN A 188 -10.95 -8.73 -3.21
CA GLN A 188 -10.82 -9.34 -4.54
C GLN A 188 -9.40 -9.86 -4.76
N LEU A 189 -8.38 -9.13 -4.30
CA LEU A 189 -6.99 -9.60 -4.41
C LEU A 189 -6.72 -10.77 -3.46
N GLU A 190 -7.12 -10.67 -2.19
CA GLU A 190 -6.85 -11.64 -1.15
C GLU A 190 -7.98 -11.65 -0.10
N ASN A 191 -8.81 -12.70 -0.15
CA ASN A 191 -10.00 -12.83 0.70
C ASN A 191 -9.69 -12.89 2.21
N HIS A 192 -8.47 -13.25 2.61
CA HIS A 192 -8.09 -13.50 4.01
C HIS A 192 -6.98 -12.56 4.53
N ASP A 193 -6.84 -11.37 3.95
CA ASP A 193 -5.89 -10.38 4.45
C ASP A 193 -6.26 -9.92 5.88
N ALA A 194 -5.39 -10.19 6.84
CA ALA A 194 -5.64 -9.95 8.26
C ALA A 194 -5.67 -8.45 8.62
N GLU A 195 -4.87 -7.63 7.92
CA GLU A 195 -4.84 -6.18 8.11
C GLU A 195 -6.14 -5.53 7.62
N ALA A 196 -6.63 -5.94 6.45
CA ALA A 196 -7.89 -5.50 5.88
C ALA A 196 -9.08 -5.88 6.77
N ALA A 197 -9.11 -7.12 7.27
CA ALA A 197 -10.16 -7.58 8.18
C ALA A 197 -10.17 -6.76 9.49
N THR A 198 -8.98 -6.40 10.00
CA THR A 198 -8.85 -5.56 11.20
C THR A 198 -9.33 -4.13 10.93
N LEU A 199 -8.94 -3.56 9.78
CA LEU A 199 -9.33 -2.23 9.36
C LEU A 199 -10.85 -2.12 9.12
N GLU A 200 -11.46 -3.13 8.53
CA GLU A 200 -12.91 -3.21 8.30
C GLU A 200 -13.69 -3.18 9.63
N LYS A 201 -13.27 -3.99 10.61
CA LYS A 201 -13.88 -3.99 11.96
C LYS A 201 -13.79 -2.59 12.59
N LYS A 202 -12.62 -1.94 12.49
CA LYS A 202 -12.41 -0.59 12.99
C LYS A 202 -13.31 0.43 12.30
N MET A 203 -13.42 0.37 10.97
CA MET A 203 -14.30 1.23 10.19
C MET A 203 -15.77 1.11 10.63
N ILE A 204 -16.27 -0.11 10.84
CA ILE A 204 -17.66 -0.34 11.27
C ILE A 204 -17.95 0.31 12.62
N ILE A 205 -17.02 0.21 13.57
CA ILE A 205 -17.14 0.81 14.91
C ILE A 205 -17.14 2.34 14.79
N GLU A 206 -16.15 2.90 14.10
CA GLU A 206 -16.01 4.36 13.95
C GLU A 206 -17.19 4.98 13.19
N LYS A 207 -17.72 4.32 12.16
CA LYS A 207 -18.90 4.77 11.43
C LYS A 207 -20.14 4.84 12.33
N LYS A 208 -20.39 3.82 13.14
CA LYS A 208 -21.52 3.82 14.09
C LYS A 208 -21.39 4.95 15.11
N ASP A 209 -20.19 5.19 15.62
CA ASP A 209 -19.93 6.28 16.56
C ASP A 209 -20.09 7.66 15.91
N TYR A 210 -19.62 7.81 14.67
CA TYR A 210 -19.81 9.04 13.87
C TYR A 210 -21.29 9.34 13.67
N GLU A 211 -22.09 8.37 13.21
CA GLU A 211 -23.54 8.53 12.99
C GLU A 211 -24.28 8.87 14.29
N ARG A 212 -23.88 8.28 15.43
CA ARG A 212 -24.44 8.60 16.75
C ARG A 212 -24.18 10.06 17.10
N LYS A 213 -22.93 10.52 16.98
CA LYS A 213 -22.53 11.92 17.26
C LYS A 213 -23.27 12.91 16.35
N GLN A 214 -23.43 12.59 15.06
CA GLN A 214 -24.19 13.41 14.11
C GLN A 214 -25.66 13.56 14.53
N LYS A 215 -26.32 12.45 14.92
CA LYS A 215 -27.71 12.48 15.40
C LYS A 215 -27.86 13.31 16.68
N GLU A 216 -26.93 13.19 17.61
CA GLU A 216 -26.93 13.98 18.85
C GLU A 216 -26.74 15.47 18.59
N LEU A 217 -25.81 15.84 17.70
CA LEU A 217 -25.58 17.22 17.30
C LEU A 217 -26.83 17.81 16.66
N TYR A 218 -27.46 17.09 15.73
CA TYR A 218 -28.70 17.51 15.09
C TYR A 218 -29.83 17.76 16.10
N LYS A 219 -30.03 16.83 17.06
CA LYS A 219 -31.01 17.01 18.14
C LYS A 219 -30.75 18.28 18.96
N LYS A 220 -29.50 18.54 19.32
CA LYS A 220 -29.13 19.77 20.07
C LYS A 220 -29.45 21.01 19.25
N MET A 221 -29.07 21.05 17.98
CA MET A 221 -29.37 22.19 17.09
C MET A 221 -30.88 22.44 16.93
N CYS A 222 -31.69 21.38 16.87
CA CYS A 222 -33.15 21.52 16.79
C CYS A 222 -33.79 21.97 18.11
N ASN A 223 -33.25 21.55 19.26
CA ASN A 223 -33.78 21.85 20.60
C ASN A 223 -33.22 23.15 21.20
N SER A 224 -32.27 23.83 20.55
CA SER A 224 -31.73 25.13 20.96
C SER A 224 -32.52 26.33 20.40
N LYS A 225 -33.80 26.14 20.06
CA LYS A 225 -34.75 27.21 19.72
C LYS A 225 -35.74 27.39 20.86
#